data_AF-A0AAD4XPT6-F1
#
_entry.id   AF-A0AAD4XPT6-F1
#
_cell.length_a   1.000
_cell.length_b   1.000
_cell.length_c   1.000
_cell.angle_alpha   90.00
_cell.angle_beta   90.00
_cell.angle_gamma   90.00
#
_symmetry.space_group_name_H-M   'P 1'
#
loop_
_entity.id
_entity.type
_entity.pdbx_description
1 polymer ?
#
loop_
_entity_poly.entity_id
_entity_poly.type
_entity_poly.pdbx_seq_one_letter_code
_entity_poly.pdbx_strand_id
1 'polypeptide(L)'
;MRTSMNRLIRASQKMCLHFSSISSKTAVSRLPRPLCADIQKPFFNSFYQTRTYISETPKSVFEGNILRILRNEIQYESEYAPPKEPVTTVGSFTVEDRPGEQWIRLRRKYGEEDIQIESTMFDGICPAPKNSDDDTDDDADRKMQLRISSIVSISKGENDSVLQFVCFAWPDRLEIQNVFVLRRDGMVVKRYAGQNFKDLEDKLQSSLQEFLDARGVSEELAVSLHEYMKNKDKIELIRWMGNVRSFIEK
;
A
#
# COMPACT_ATOMS: atom_id res chain seq x y z
N MET A 1 6.91 -19.43 4.87
CA MET A 1 7.06 -18.51 3.72
C MET A 1 5.90 -17.52 3.58
N ARG A 2 4.62 -17.93 3.46
CA ARG A 2 3.45 -17.01 3.54
C ARG A 2 3.42 -16.12 4.79
N THR A 3 4.01 -16.60 5.88
CA THR A 3 4.14 -15.89 7.16
C THR A 3 5.05 -14.66 7.12
N SER A 4 6.06 -14.59 6.26
CA SER A 4 6.98 -13.46 6.19
C SER A 4 6.33 -12.26 5.49
N MET A 5 5.63 -12.50 4.38
CA MET A 5 4.87 -11.46 3.68
C MET A 5 3.69 -10.94 4.51
N ASN A 6 2.94 -11.83 5.19
CA ASN A 6 1.89 -11.39 6.11
C ASN A 6 2.43 -10.57 7.30
N ARG A 7 3.68 -10.83 7.73
CA ARG A 7 4.33 -10.00 8.75
C ARG A 7 4.74 -8.64 8.19
N LEU A 8 5.25 -8.59 6.96
CA LEU A 8 5.65 -7.34 6.31
C LEU A 8 4.43 -6.45 6.02
N ILE A 9 3.35 -7.03 5.48
CA ILE A 9 2.04 -6.38 5.28
C ILE A 9 1.44 -5.89 6.61
N ARG A 10 1.51 -6.71 7.68
CA ARG A 10 0.97 -6.32 8.99
C ARG A 10 1.85 -5.27 9.70
N ALA A 11 3.15 -5.26 9.45
CA ALA A 11 4.07 -4.25 9.98
C ALA A 11 3.89 -2.90 9.25
N SER A 12 3.69 -2.90 7.93
CA SER A 12 3.38 -1.68 7.17
C SER A 12 1.99 -1.12 7.53
N GLN A 13 0.97 -1.97 7.68
CA GLN A 13 -0.37 -1.57 8.13
C GLN A 13 -0.38 -0.95 9.53
N LYS A 14 0.46 -1.41 10.46
CA LYS A 14 0.56 -0.82 11.81
C LYS A 14 1.18 0.58 11.82
N MET A 15 2.02 0.91 10.84
CA MET A 15 2.65 2.23 10.73
C MET A 15 1.70 3.27 10.11
N CYS A 16 0.75 2.85 9.26
CA CYS A 16 -0.27 3.73 8.67
C CYS A 16 -1.44 4.07 9.60
N LEU A 17 -1.68 3.32 10.67
CA LEU A 17 -2.79 3.59 11.61
C LEU A 17 -2.53 4.78 12.56
N HIS A 18 -1.37 5.43 12.49
CA HIS A 18 -1.05 6.57 13.36
C HIS A 18 -1.37 7.96 12.79
N PHE A 19 -1.87 8.06 11.55
CA PHE A 19 -2.30 9.34 10.99
C PHE A 19 -3.65 9.23 10.27
N SER A 20 -4.70 8.97 11.04
CA SER A 20 -6.07 9.27 10.63
C SER A 20 -6.72 10.19 11.66
N SER A 21 -6.43 11.49 11.58
CA SER A 21 -7.32 12.53 12.09
C SER A 21 -7.17 13.81 11.28
N ILE A 22 -7.81 13.87 10.12
CA ILE A 22 -8.16 15.16 9.51
C ILE A 22 -9.65 15.37 9.77
N SER A 23 -9.92 15.95 10.93
CA SER A 23 -11.18 16.59 11.26
C SER A 23 -11.22 17.92 10.54
N SER A 24 -12.22 18.11 9.66
CA SER A 24 -12.52 19.40 9.06
C SER A 24 -12.79 20.44 10.16
N LYS A 25 -11.98 21.50 10.22
CA LYS A 25 -12.24 22.67 11.08
C LYS A 25 -12.66 23.84 10.19
N THR A 26 -13.91 24.26 10.32
CA THR A 26 -14.36 25.60 9.94
C THR A 26 -14.07 26.57 11.08
N ALA A 27 -13.44 27.68 10.75
CA ALA A 27 -13.10 28.76 11.67
C ALA A 27 -14.26 29.78 11.74
N VAL A 28 -14.72 30.10 12.95
CA VAL A 28 -15.41 31.37 13.26
C VAL A 28 -14.93 31.85 14.64
N SER A 29 -14.66 33.14 14.74
CA SER A 29 -13.92 33.84 15.78
C SER A 29 -14.74 34.25 17.02
N ARG A 30 -14.10 34.06 18.20
CA ARG A 30 -14.02 34.87 19.46
C ARG A 30 -15.28 35.57 20.08
N LEU A 31 -15.78 34.97 21.18
CA LEU A 31 -16.18 35.40 22.57
C LEU A 31 -16.26 36.92 22.99
N PRO A 32 -16.97 37.33 24.10
CA PRO A 32 -17.16 36.61 25.39
C PRO A 32 -18.52 36.70 26.18
N ARG A 33 -18.64 35.84 27.21
CA ARG A 33 -19.67 35.67 28.30
C ARG A 33 -19.71 36.84 29.33
N PRO A 34 -20.48 36.86 30.47
CA PRO A 34 -21.50 35.93 31.05
C PRO A 34 -22.78 36.61 31.67
N LEU A 35 -23.76 35.83 32.18
CA LEU A 35 -24.33 35.89 33.56
C LEU A 35 -25.80 35.35 33.68
N CYS A 36 -25.97 34.45 34.67
CA CYS A 36 -27.06 34.24 35.64
C CYS A 36 -28.57 34.10 35.29
N ALA A 37 -29.14 33.04 35.91
CA ALA A 37 -30.37 32.97 36.72
C ALA A 37 -31.73 32.63 36.07
N ASP A 38 -32.44 31.80 36.86
CA ASP A 38 -33.74 31.13 36.70
C ASP A 38 -34.94 32.02 36.31
N ILE A 39 -36.03 31.39 35.84
CA ILE A 39 -37.43 31.52 36.37
C ILE A 39 -38.45 30.82 35.44
N GLN A 40 -39.54 30.34 36.06
CA GLN A 40 -40.57 29.37 35.65
C GLN A 40 -41.56 29.80 34.52
N LYS A 41 -42.07 28.76 33.81
CA LYS A 41 -43.36 28.51 33.11
C LYS A 41 -44.49 29.58 33.24
N PRO A 42 -45.42 29.79 32.26
CA PRO A 42 -46.35 28.74 31.78
C PRO A 42 -46.91 28.81 30.32
N PHE A 43 -47.46 27.66 29.93
CA PHE A 43 -48.55 27.35 28.98
C PHE A 43 -49.05 28.41 27.97
N PHE A 44 -48.92 28.07 26.68
CA PHE A 44 -50.02 28.19 25.70
C PHE A 44 -49.99 27.00 24.73
N ASN A 45 -51.12 26.29 24.65
CA ASN A 45 -51.40 25.27 23.64
C ASN A 45 -51.47 25.91 22.24
N SER A 46 -50.77 25.35 21.26
CA SER A 46 -51.24 25.35 19.88
C SER A 46 -50.69 24.13 19.14
N PHE A 47 -51.61 23.43 18.49
CA PHE A 47 -51.39 22.23 17.70
C PHE A 47 -50.44 22.51 16.53
N TYR A 48 -49.28 21.88 16.53
CA TYR A 48 -48.63 21.45 15.29
C TYR A 48 -48.10 20.03 15.49
N GLN A 49 -48.77 19.08 14.84
CA GLN A 49 -48.16 17.81 14.49
C GLN A 49 -46.80 18.08 13.84
N THR A 50 -45.73 17.49 14.35
CA THR A 50 -44.50 17.34 13.58
C THR A 50 -43.96 15.92 13.77
N ARG A 51 -44.37 15.07 12.82
CA ARG A 51 -43.70 13.86 12.31
C ARG A 51 -43.13 12.86 13.33
N THR A 52 -43.93 11.85 13.63
CA THR A 52 -43.53 10.45 13.44
C THR A 52 -43.02 10.25 12.01
N TYR A 53 -41.74 9.89 11.81
CA TYR A 53 -41.26 9.02 10.72
C TYR A 53 -39.72 8.83 10.79
N ILE A 54 -39.23 7.92 11.64
CA ILE A 54 -38.16 7.07 11.14
C ILE A 54 -38.94 5.94 10.49
N SER A 55 -39.24 6.03 9.19
CA SER A 55 -39.54 4.77 8.51
C SER A 55 -38.34 3.90 8.73
N GLU A 56 -38.60 2.69 9.17
CA GLU A 56 -37.87 1.53 8.71
C GLU A 56 -37.85 1.58 7.19
N THR A 57 -36.91 2.33 6.60
CA THR A 57 -36.60 2.17 5.19
C THR A 57 -36.18 0.73 5.06
N PRO A 58 -36.85 -0.08 4.23
CA PRO A 58 -36.54 -1.50 4.13
C PRO A 58 -35.05 -1.68 3.90
N LYS A 59 -34.41 -2.69 4.51
CA LYS A 59 -33.00 -3.05 4.27
C LYS A 59 -32.68 -3.07 2.76
N SER A 60 -33.65 -3.52 1.96
CA SER A 60 -33.70 -3.51 0.50
C SER A 60 -33.42 -2.14 -0.16
N VAL A 61 -33.81 -1.01 0.43
CA VAL A 61 -33.56 0.34 -0.14
C VAL A 61 -32.08 0.70 0.00
N PHE A 62 -31.47 0.40 1.14
CA PHE A 62 -30.04 0.64 1.37
C PHE A 62 -29.18 -0.29 0.50
N GLU A 63 -29.50 -1.58 0.50
CA GLU A 63 -28.84 -2.58 -0.35
C GLU A 63 -28.97 -2.21 -1.82
N GLY A 64 -30.17 -1.81 -2.27
CA GLY A 64 -30.41 -1.35 -3.65
C GLY A 64 -29.57 -0.13 -4.03
N ASN A 65 -29.39 0.83 -3.11
CA ASN A 65 -28.52 1.99 -3.37
C ASN A 65 -27.04 1.58 -3.47
N ILE A 66 -26.55 0.72 -2.58
CA ILE A 66 -25.16 0.23 -2.63
C ILE A 66 -24.91 -0.54 -3.93
N LEU A 67 -25.83 -1.44 -4.32
CA LEU A 67 -25.71 -2.21 -5.55
C LEU A 67 -25.70 -1.32 -6.80
N ARG A 68 -26.52 -0.26 -6.81
CA ARG A 68 -26.50 0.73 -7.89
C ARG A 68 -25.14 1.43 -7.99
N ILE A 69 -24.60 1.89 -6.86
CA ILE A 69 -23.29 2.56 -6.81
C ILE A 69 -22.19 1.60 -7.29
N LEU A 70 -22.13 0.38 -6.77
CA LEU A 70 -21.13 -0.62 -7.15
C LEU A 70 -21.20 -0.98 -8.63
N ARG A 71 -22.40 -1.15 -9.20
CA ARG A 71 -22.56 -1.41 -10.65
C ARG A 71 -22.02 -0.26 -11.48
N ASN A 72 -22.35 0.98 -11.11
CA ASN A 72 -21.86 2.15 -11.80
C ASN A 72 -20.33 2.27 -11.72
N GLU A 73 -19.74 2.02 -10.56
CA GLU A 73 -18.28 2.12 -10.35
C GLU A 73 -17.53 1.02 -11.12
N ILE A 74 -17.99 -0.23 -11.04
CA ILE A 74 -17.43 -1.34 -11.82
C ILE A 74 -17.50 -1.03 -13.31
N GLN A 75 -18.63 -0.50 -13.78
CA GLN A 75 -18.82 -0.14 -15.18
C GLN A 75 -17.84 0.96 -15.60
N TYR A 76 -17.73 2.02 -14.81
CA TYR A 76 -16.81 3.13 -15.08
C TYR A 76 -15.37 2.64 -15.20
N GLU A 77 -14.90 1.84 -14.23
CA GLU A 77 -13.54 1.33 -14.22
C GLU A 77 -13.26 0.31 -15.33
N SER A 78 -14.28 -0.40 -15.80
CA SER A 78 -14.13 -1.41 -16.86
C SER A 78 -14.20 -0.80 -18.27
N GLU A 79 -15.00 0.25 -18.49
CA GLU A 79 -15.23 0.80 -19.83
C GLU A 79 -14.46 2.09 -20.10
N TYR A 80 -14.42 3.01 -19.13
CA TYR A 80 -13.82 4.33 -19.35
C TYR A 80 -12.31 4.33 -19.12
N ALA A 81 -11.84 3.46 -18.23
CA ALA A 81 -10.42 3.36 -17.92
C ALA A 81 -9.99 1.88 -17.80
N PRO A 82 -10.19 1.03 -18.81
CA PRO A 82 -9.98 -0.41 -18.70
C PRO A 82 -8.58 -0.76 -18.17
N PRO A 83 -8.45 -1.75 -17.26
CA PRO A 83 -7.15 -2.27 -16.88
C PRO A 83 -6.44 -2.86 -18.10
N LYS A 84 -5.12 -2.73 -18.13
CA LYS A 84 -4.28 -3.37 -19.15
C LYS A 84 -4.28 -4.88 -18.93
N GLU A 85 -4.06 -5.64 -20.01
CA GLU A 85 -3.89 -7.08 -19.89
C GLU A 85 -2.70 -7.41 -18.97
N PRO A 86 -2.81 -8.44 -18.11
CA PRO A 86 -1.72 -8.83 -17.23
C PRO A 86 -0.50 -9.26 -18.04
N VAL A 87 0.60 -8.53 -17.89
CA VAL A 87 1.87 -8.89 -18.54
C VAL A 87 2.50 -10.05 -17.79
N THR A 88 3.05 -11.03 -18.51
CA THR A 88 3.71 -12.19 -17.92
C THR A 88 5.16 -11.92 -17.51
N THR A 89 5.68 -10.75 -17.86
CA THR A 89 7.07 -10.34 -17.63
C THR A 89 7.17 -8.90 -17.15
N VAL A 90 8.06 -8.65 -16.20
CA VAL A 90 8.43 -7.31 -15.73
C VAL A 90 9.95 -7.22 -15.84
N GLY A 91 10.44 -6.34 -16.72
CA GLY A 91 11.85 -6.32 -17.10
C GLY A 91 12.32 -7.69 -17.61
N SER A 92 13.33 -8.26 -16.96
CA SER A 92 13.86 -9.60 -17.27
C SER A 92 13.26 -10.73 -16.42
N PHE A 93 12.22 -10.47 -15.63
CA PHE A 93 11.63 -11.44 -14.72
C PHE A 93 10.29 -11.97 -15.23
N THR A 94 10.04 -13.25 -14.99
CA THR A 94 8.72 -13.86 -15.17
C THR A 94 7.85 -13.57 -13.95
N VAL A 95 6.60 -13.17 -14.17
CA VAL A 95 5.66 -12.79 -13.12
C VAL A 95 4.74 -13.98 -12.77
N GLU A 96 4.69 -14.32 -11.49
CA GLU A 96 3.68 -15.18 -10.88
C GLU A 96 2.73 -14.29 -10.05
N ASP A 97 1.61 -13.90 -10.63
CA ASP A 97 0.55 -13.13 -9.95
C ASP A 97 -0.68 -14.00 -9.67
N ARG A 98 -1.23 -13.88 -8.46
CA ARG A 98 -2.43 -14.59 -8.02
C ARG A 98 -3.55 -13.59 -7.72
N PRO A 99 -4.72 -13.75 -8.38
CA PRO A 99 -5.94 -13.02 -8.05
C PRO A 99 -6.25 -12.98 -6.55
N GLY A 100 -6.46 -11.78 -6.00
CA GLY A 100 -6.84 -11.57 -4.60
C GLY A 100 -5.67 -11.54 -3.62
N GLU A 101 -4.43 -11.81 -4.07
CA GLU A 101 -3.24 -11.60 -3.26
C GLU A 101 -2.70 -10.17 -3.46
N GLN A 102 -2.29 -9.51 -2.38
CA GLN A 102 -1.76 -8.14 -2.41
C GLN A 102 -0.23 -8.10 -2.63
N TRP A 103 0.30 -9.07 -3.37
CA TRP A 103 1.71 -9.19 -3.69
C TRP A 103 1.88 -10.05 -4.94
N ILE A 104 3.03 -9.94 -5.60
CA ILE A 104 3.42 -10.81 -6.72
C ILE A 104 4.78 -11.44 -6.46
N ARG A 105 5.06 -12.53 -7.17
CA ARG A 105 6.40 -13.10 -7.22
C ARG A 105 7.02 -12.92 -8.59
N LEU A 106 8.26 -12.48 -8.64
CA LEU A 106 9.08 -12.42 -9.84
C LEU A 106 10.16 -13.51 -9.76
N ARG A 107 10.41 -14.20 -10.87
CA ARG A 107 11.48 -15.21 -10.98
C ARG A 107 12.39 -14.96 -12.16
N ARG A 108 13.68 -15.19 -11.95
CA ARG A 108 14.71 -15.16 -12.99
C ARG A 108 15.86 -16.10 -12.62
N LYS A 109 16.50 -16.69 -13.62
CA LYS A 109 17.81 -17.35 -13.47
C LYS A 109 18.92 -16.44 -13.98
N TYR A 110 20.03 -16.40 -13.25
CA TYR A 110 21.24 -15.66 -13.60
C TYR A 110 22.46 -16.55 -13.39
N GLY A 111 22.95 -17.19 -14.46
CA GLY A 111 23.94 -18.27 -14.34
C GLY A 111 23.43 -19.41 -13.46
N GLU A 112 24.19 -19.76 -12.43
CA GLU A 112 23.86 -20.78 -11.42
C GLU A 112 23.02 -20.25 -10.25
N GLU A 113 22.57 -18.99 -10.34
CA GLU A 113 21.81 -18.32 -9.29
C GLU A 113 20.32 -18.28 -9.64
N ASP A 114 19.49 -18.70 -8.70
CA ASP A 114 18.04 -18.54 -8.75
C ASP A 114 17.65 -17.26 -8.00
N ILE A 115 17.06 -16.31 -8.71
CA ILE A 115 16.61 -15.03 -8.17
C ILE A 115 15.08 -15.07 -8.05
N GLN A 116 14.60 -14.84 -6.84
CA GLN A 116 13.18 -14.71 -6.53
C GLN A 116 12.93 -13.36 -5.86
N ILE A 117 11.97 -12.59 -6.36
CA ILE A 117 11.55 -11.32 -5.76
C ILE A 117 10.09 -11.48 -5.33
N GLU A 118 9.77 -11.19 -4.08
CA GLU A 118 8.39 -11.07 -3.60
C GLU A 118 8.11 -9.59 -3.33
N SER A 119 7.21 -9.00 -4.10
CA SER A 119 6.90 -7.57 -4.05
C SER A 119 5.44 -7.35 -3.65
N THR A 120 5.20 -6.51 -2.66
CA THR A 120 3.84 -6.13 -2.25
C THR A 120 3.18 -5.22 -3.30
N MET A 121 1.87 -5.04 -3.19
CA MET A 121 1.24 -3.81 -3.70
C MET A 121 1.71 -2.59 -2.89
N PHE A 122 1.21 -1.40 -3.22
CA PHE A 122 1.57 -0.16 -2.52
C PHE A 122 1.30 -0.28 -1.01
N ASP A 123 2.33 -0.07 -0.19
CA ASP A 123 2.28 -0.30 1.26
C ASP A 123 2.77 0.89 2.09
N GLY A 124 3.19 1.96 1.42
CA GLY A 124 3.67 3.18 2.05
C GLY A 124 3.40 4.38 1.15
N ILE A 125 3.14 5.50 1.81
CA ILE A 125 3.03 6.82 1.18
C ILE A 125 3.97 7.73 1.96
N CYS A 126 4.92 8.35 1.27
CA CYS A 126 5.84 9.30 1.89
C CYS A 126 6.03 10.51 0.97
N PRO A 127 6.28 11.70 1.52
CA PRO A 127 6.70 12.83 0.69
C PRO A 127 8.01 12.47 -0.02
N ALA A 128 8.15 12.93 -1.27
CA ALA A 128 9.42 12.81 -1.99
C ALA A 128 10.58 13.39 -1.15
N PRO A 129 11.80 12.82 -1.22
CA PRO A 129 12.97 13.39 -0.57
C PRO A 129 13.18 14.85 -1.02
N LYS A 130 13.67 15.71 -0.12
CA LYS A 130 14.12 17.05 -0.51
C LYS A 130 15.32 16.89 -1.44
N ASN A 131 15.25 17.42 -2.65
CA ASN A 131 16.47 17.71 -3.40
C ASN A 131 17.17 18.87 -2.70
N SER A 132 18.50 18.81 -2.54
CA SER A 132 19.29 19.79 -1.79
C SER A 132 19.26 21.22 -2.36
N ASP A 133 18.67 21.40 -3.54
CA ASP A 133 18.83 22.61 -4.35
C ASP A 133 17.54 23.46 -4.41
N ASP A 134 16.49 23.08 -3.68
CA ASP A 134 15.22 23.82 -3.63
C ASP A 134 14.99 24.37 -2.22
N ASP A 135 15.45 25.61 -1.99
CA ASP A 135 15.33 26.38 -0.75
C ASP A 135 13.90 26.95 -0.52
N THR A 136 12.87 26.44 -1.21
CA THR A 136 11.48 26.79 -0.88
C THR A 136 10.95 25.91 0.25
N ASP A 137 10.80 26.53 1.43
CA ASP A 137 10.38 25.92 2.71
C ASP A 137 8.89 25.51 2.76
N ASP A 138 8.28 25.16 1.62
CA ASP A 138 6.90 24.65 1.57
C ASP A 138 6.89 23.12 1.59
N ASP A 139 6.94 22.56 2.81
CA ASP A 139 6.65 21.14 3.09
C ASP A 139 5.29 20.68 2.49
N ALA A 140 4.39 21.63 2.21
CA ALA A 140 3.04 21.39 1.70
C ALA A 140 2.97 20.94 0.23
N ASP A 141 3.98 21.26 -0.59
CA ASP A 141 3.98 20.96 -2.04
C ASP A 141 4.77 19.69 -2.41
N ARG A 142 5.26 18.94 -1.41
CA ARG A 142 5.96 17.69 -1.69
C ARG A 142 5.02 16.65 -2.28
N LYS A 143 5.34 16.23 -3.50
CA LYS A 143 4.65 15.11 -4.16
C LYS A 143 4.75 13.85 -3.30
N MET A 144 3.59 13.34 -2.90
CA MET A 144 3.49 12.05 -2.21
C MET A 144 3.90 10.92 -3.17
N GLN A 145 4.88 10.13 -2.77
CA GLN A 145 5.36 8.97 -3.50
C GLN A 145 4.81 7.70 -2.84
N LEU A 146 4.25 6.82 -3.67
CA LEU A 146 3.89 5.47 -3.26
C LEU A 146 5.15 4.62 -3.18
N ARG A 147 5.17 3.67 -2.25
CA ARG A 147 6.29 2.75 -2.03
C ARG A 147 5.80 1.32 -2.14
N ILE A 148 6.64 0.47 -2.72
CA ILE A 148 6.46 -0.98 -2.78
C ILE A 148 7.59 -1.63 -1.97
N SER A 149 7.25 -2.52 -1.05
CA SER A 149 8.26 -3.32 -0.36
C SER A 149 8.54 -4.60 -1.13
N SER A 150 9.82 -4.90 -1.30
CA SER A 150 10.29 -6.07 -2.03
C SER A 150 11.30 -6.88 -1.21
N ILE A 151 11.17 -8.20 -1.26
CA ILE A 151 12.14 -9.13 -0.70
C ILE A 151 12.81 -9.84 -1.86
N VAL A 152 14.10 -9.58 -2.07
CA VAL A 152 14.92 -10.22 -3.09
C VAL A 152 15.65 -11.37 -2.45
N SER A 153 15.47 -12.59 -2.93
CA SER A 153 16.11 -13.81 -2.44
C SER A 153 16.94 -14.42 -3.55
N ILE A 154 18.22 -14.64 -3.28
CA ILE A 154 19.19 -15.19 -4.22
C ILE A 154 19.74 -16.47 -3.61
N SER A 155 19.51 -17.59 -4.29
CA SER A 155 20.05 -18.89 -3.91
C SER A 155 21.01 -19.40 -4.98
N LYS A 156 22.08 -20.05 -4.54
CA LYS A 156 23.07 -20.66 -5.42
C LYS A 156 22.96 -22.17 -5.32
N GLY A 157 22.47 -22.83 -6.38
CA GLY A 157 22.33 -24.28 -6.53
C GLY A 157 22.44 -25.12 -5.25
N GLU A 158 23.58 -25.80 -5.06
CA GLU A 158 23.82 -26.80 -4.01
C GLU A 158 23.91 -26.22 -2.58
N ASN A 159 24.07 -24.90 -2.43
CA ASN A 159 24.19 -24.28 -1.12
C ASN A 159 22.82 -24.09 -0.46
N ASP A 160 22.67 -24.58 0.76
CA ASP A 160 21.51 -24.31 1.61
C ASP A 160 21.41 -22.85 2.09
N SER A 161 22.28 -21.95 1.63
CA SER A 161 22.24 -20.54 2.01
C SER A 161 21.52 -19.70 0.96
N VAL A 162 20.68 -18.79 1.42
CA VAL A 162 19.95 -17.80 0.63
C VAL A 162 20.38 -16.41 1.09
N LEU A 163 20.89 -15.61 0.17
CA LEU A 163 21.15 -14.20 0.39
C LEU A 163 19.85 -13.43 0.15
N GLN A 164 19.40 -12.67 1.14
CA GLN A 164 18.14 -11.95 1.09
C GLN A 164 18.36 -10.45 1.27
N PHE A 165 17.78 -9.65 0.39
CA PHE A 165 17.71 -8.20 0.51
C PHE A 165 16.27 -7.79 0.77
N VAL A 166 16.09 -6.83 1.68
CA VAL A 166 14.83 -6.11 1.83
C VAL A 166 15.02 -4.75 1.17
N CYS A 167 14.19 -4.47 0.18
CA CYS A 167 14.28 -3.27 -0.64
C CYS A 167 12.96 -2.50 -0.63
N PHE A 168 13.05 -1.18 -0.75
CA PHE A 168 11.92 -0.31 -1.06
C PHE A 168 12.04 0.19 -2.49
N ALA A 169 11.03 -0.09 -3.29
CA ALA A 169 10.90 0.42 -4.65
C ALA A 169 10.02 1.67 -4.61
N TRP A 170 10.65 2.82 -4.83
CA TRP A 170 10.02 4.09 -5.09
C TRP A 170 9.77 4.25 -6.60
N PRO A 171 9.00 5.25 -7.05
CA PRO A 171 8.66 5.40 -8.46
C PRO A 171 9.88 5.58 -9.38
N ASP A 172 10.98 6.09 -8.84
CA ASP A 172 12.18 6.52 -9.55
C ASP A 172 13.48 5.86 -9.05
N ARG A 173 13.43 5.11 -7.94
CA ARG A 173 14.64 4.53 -7.32
C ARG A 173 14.35 3.27 -6.53
N LEU A 174 15.41 2.49 -6.30
CA LEU A 174 15.38 1.30 -5.46
C LEU A 174 16.32 1.50 -4.26
N GLU A 175 15.81 1.37 -3.05
CA GLU A 175 16.59 1.52 -1.82
C GLU A 175 16.74 0.19 -1.09
N ILE A 176 17.99 -0.26 -0.87
CA ILE A 176 18.27 -1.40 -0.01
C ILE A 176 18.13 -0.97 1.46
N GLN A 177 17.33 -1.71 2.23
CA GLN A 177 17.15 -1.46 3.66
C GLN A 177 18.03 -2.37 4.50
N ASN A 178 18.00 -3.68 4.20
CA ASN A 178 18.70 -4.68 4.99
C ASN A 178 19.18 -5.83 4.11
N VAL A 179 20.25 -6.49 4.54
CA VAL A 179 20.83 -7.66 3.89
C VAL A 179 21.01 -8.78 4.91
N PHE A 180 20.54 -9.99 4.57
CA PHE A 180 20.54 -11.16 5.43
C PHE A 180 21.07 -12.39 4.71
N VAL A 181 21.69 -13.31 5.45
CA VAL A 181 21.97 -14.66 4.96
C VAL A 181 21.14 -15.65 5.77
N LEU A 182 20.29 -16.40 5.08
CA LEU A 182 19.36 -17.38 5.63
C LEU A 182 19.79 -18.78 5.24
N ARG A 183 19.53 -19.79 6.09
CA ARG A 183 19.62 -21.21 5.70
C ARG A 183 18.25 -21.70 5.22
N ARG A 184 18.25 -22.66 4.30
CA ARG A 184 17.07 -23.27 3.64
C ARG A 184 16.11 -23.93 4.63
N ASP A 185 16.60 -24.24 5.84
CA ASP A 185 15.83 -24.77 6.97
C ASP A 185 14.77 -23.82 7.53
N GLY A 186 14.78 -22.54 7.14
CA GLY A 186 13.76 -21.55 7.53
C GLY A 186 13.70 -21.27 9.04
N MET A 187 14.62 -21.84 9.83
CA MET A 187 14.73 -21.52 11.25
C MET A 187 15.44 -20.18 11.36
N VAL A 188 14.71 -19.17 11.83
CA VAL A 188 15.28 -17.94 12.38
C VAL A 188 15.87 -18.29 13.75
N VAL A 189 16.94 -19.10 13.77
CA VAL A 189 17.90 -19.03 14.88
C VAL A 189 18.30 -17.57 14.94
N LYS A 190 18.42 -17.01 16.14
CA LYS A 190 18.76 -15.61 16.48
C LYS A 190 20.08 -15.17 15.81
N ARG A 191 20.06 -15.08 14.48
CA ARG A 191 21.16 -14.69 13.62
C ARG A 191 21.15 -13.19 13.56
N TYR A 192 22.33 -12.64 13.50
CA TYR A 192 22.52 -11.21 13.33
C TYR A 192 21.69 -10.73 12.14
N ALA A 193 20.77 -9.80 12.39
CA ALA A 193 19.82 -9.27 11.41
C ALA A 193 20.48 -8.34 10.38
N GLY A 194 21.81 -8.40 10.26
CA GLY A 194 22.58 -7.36 9.58
C GLY A 194 22.57 -6.03 10.33
N GLN A 195 23.45 -5.13 9.93
CA GLN A 195 23.30 -3.70 10.21
C GLN A 195 22.28 -3.11 9.23
N ASN A 196 21.73 -1.95 9.57
CA ASN A 196 20.95 -1.19 8.60
C ASN A 196 21.87 -0.85 7.42
N PHE A 197 21.37 -0.95 6.19
CA PHE A 197 22.21 -0.76 5.00
C PHE A 197 22.91 0.61 5.00
N LYS A 198 22.24 1.64 5.52
CA LYS A 198 22.76 3.02 5.65
C LYS A 198 23.94 3.15 6.62
N ASP A 199 24.11 2.20 7.53
CA ASP A 199 25.19 2.21 8.52
C ASP A 199 26.45 1.49 7.98
N LEU A 200 26.37 0.86 6.81
CA LEU A 200 27.50 0.18 6.17
C LEU A 200 28.47 1.18 5.53
N GLU A 201 29.72 0.78 5.35
CA GLU A 201 30.72 1.56 4.60
C GLU A 201 30.27 1.83 3.16
N ASP A 202 30.42 3.06 2.67
CA ASP A 202 29.94 3.51 1.35
C ASP A 202 30.39 2.59 0.20
N LYS A 203 31.64 2.15 0.22
CA LYS A 203 32.18 1.24 -0.79
C LYS A 203 31.44 -0.10 -0.83
N LEU A 204 31.07 -0.62 0.34
CA LEU A 204 30.28 -1.85 0.46
C LEU A 204 28.84 -1.61 -0.04
N GLN A 205 28.25 -0.47 0.28
CA GLN A 205 26.92 -0.09 -0.23
C GLN A 205 26.90 -0.08 -1.76
N SER A 206 27.84 0.63 -2.40
CA SER A 206 27.94 0.70 -3.86
C SER A 206 28.13 -0.69 -4.49
N SER A 207 29.01 -1.52 -3.91
CA SER A 207 29.24 -2.89 -4.42
C SER A 207 28.01 -3.79 -4.30
N LEU A 208 27.20 -3.64 -3.24
CA LEU A 208 25.95 -4.40 -3.09
C LEU A 208 24.86 -3.92 -4.05
N GLN A 209 24.81 -2.62 -4.34
CA GLN A 209 23.91 -2.06 -5.34
C GLN A 209 24.26 -2.58 -6.75
N GLU A 210 25.53 -2.47 -7.16
CA GLU A 210 26.03 -3.01 -8.44
C GLU A 210 25.75 -4.52 -8.56
N PHE A 211 25.87 -5.27 -7.46
CA PHE A 211 25.55 -6.69 -7.41
C PHE A 211 24.07 -6.97 -7.72
N LEU A 212 23.14 -6.15 -7.24
CA LEU A 212 21.71 -6.26 -7.55
C LEU A 212 21.40 -5.80 -8.98
N ASP A 213 22.01 -4.71 -9.42
CA ASP A 213 21.82 -4.16 -10.77
C ASP A 213 22.25 -5.16 -11.85
N ALA A 214 23.40 -5.83 -11.66
CA ALA A 214 23.88 -6.89 -12.57
C ALA A 214 22.89 -8.07 -12.73
N ARG A 215 22.00 -8.25 -11.74
CA ARG A 215 20.95 -9.28 -11.72
C ARG A 215 19.59 -8.77 -12.24
N GLY A 216 19.55 -7.50 -12.66
CA GLY A 216 18.36 -6.79 -13.12
C GLY A 216 17.47 -6.26 -12.00
N VAL A 217 17.97 -6.24 -10.76
CA VAL A 217 17.27 -5.63 -9.62
C VAL A 217 17.73 -4.17 -9.51
N SER A 218 17.23 -3.34 -10.41
CA SER A 218 17.68 -1.96 -10.63
C SER A 218 16.55 -0.93 -10.50
N GLU A 219 16.86 0.33 -10.72
CA GLU A 219 15.88 1.43 -10.78
C GLU A 219 14.85 1.21 -11.92
N GLU A 220 15.27 0.66 -13.05
CA GLU A 220 14.36 0.31 -14.17
C GLU A 220 13.32 -0.74 -13.75
N LEU A 221 13.73 -1.70 -12.91
CA LEU A 221 12.81 -2.66 -12.31
C LEU A 221 11.82 -1.95 -11.40
N ALA A 222 12.25 -0.96 -10.60
CA ALA A 222 11.36 -0.20 -9.74
C ALA A 222 10.28 0.54 -10.56
N VAL A 223 10.65 1.22 -11.65
CA VAL A 223 9.72 1.90 -12.56
C VAL A 223 8.70 0.90 -13.13
N SER A 224 9.18 -0.23 -13.65
CA SER A 224 8.34 -1.26 -14.26
C SER A 224 7.40 -1.91 -13.24
N LEU A 225 7.89 -2.13 -12.02
CA LEU A 225 7.13 -2.70 -10.91
C LEU A 225 6.01 -1.74 -10.47
N HIS A 226 6.28 -0.43 -10.46
CA HIS A 226 5.27 0.60 -10.19
C HIS A 226 4.15 0.59 -11.22
N GLU A 227 4.49 0.49 -12.51
CA GLU A 227 3.47 0.37 -13.56
C GLU A 227 2.64 -0.91 -13.40
N TYR A 228 3.31 -2.04 -13.13
CA TYR A 228 2.64 -3.32 -12.90
C TYR A 228 1.66 -3.23 -11.72
N MET A 229 2.10 -2.68 -10.58
CA MET A 229 1.27 -2.60 -9.37
C MET A 229 0.09 -1.65 -9.54
N LYS A 230 0.20 -0.56 -10.31
CA LYS A 230 -0.95 0.28 -10.66
C LYS A 230 -2.02 -0.50 -11.42
N ASN A 231 -1.60 -1.33 -12.37
CA ASN A 231 -2.54 -2.14 -13.13
C ASN A 231 -3.17 -3.23 -12.26
N LYS A 232 -2.36 -3.91 -11.43
CA LYS A 232 -2.86 -4.90 -10.49
C LYS A 232 -3.85 -4.29 -9.49
N ASP A 233 -3.57 -3.11 -8.95
CA ASP A 233 -4.46 -2.40 -8.03
C ASP A 233 -5.85 -2.17 -8.62
N LYS A 234 -5.88 -1.74 -9.88
CA LYS A 234 -7.13 -1.58 -10.62
C LYS A 234 -7.90 -2.90 -10.80
N ILE A 235 -7.21 -3.96 -11.21
CA ILE A 235 -7.82 -5.29 -11.39
C ILE A 235 -8.39 -5.81 -10.07
N GLU A 236 -7.64 -5.66 -8.96
CA GLU A 236 -8.08 -6.08 -7.64
C GLU A 236 -9.24 -5.22 -7.11
N LEU A 237 -9.26 -3.92 -7.39
CA LEU A 237 -10.37 -3.02 -7.03
C LEU A 237 -11.68 -3.46 -7.69
N ILE A 238 -11.66 -3.70 -9.00
CA ILE A 238 -12.83 -4.18 -9.75
C ILE A 238 -13.30 -5.53 -9.20
N ARG A 239 -12.36 -6.46 -8.94
CA ARG A 239 -12.66 -7.76 -8.33
C ARG A 239 -13.30 -7.61 -6.94
N TRP A 240 -12.74 -6.74 -6.11
CA TRP A 240 -13.25 -6.47 -4.76
C TRP A 240 -14.67 -5.91 -4.82
N MET A 241 -14.93 -4.91 -5.66
CA MET A 241 -16.28 -4.36 -5.84
C MET A 241 -17.27 -5.43 -6.32
N GLY A 242 -16.85 -6.30 -7.24
CA GLY A 242 -17.65 -7.45 -7.69
C GLY A 242 -17.98 -8.44 -6.57
N ASN A 243 -17.01 -8.72 -5.69
CA ASN A 243 -17.21 -9.58 -4.53
C ASN A 243 -18.17 -8.96 -3.51
N VAL A 244 -18.01 -7.67 -3.20
CA VAL A 244 -18.90 -6.93 -2.28
C VAL A 244 -20.32 -6.90 -2.84
N ARG A 245 -20.47 -6.61 -4.14
CA ARG A 245 -21.75 -6.65 -4.83
C ARG A 245 -22.41 -8.02 -4.71
N SER A 246 -21.67 -9.09 -5.00
CA SER A 246 -22.16 -10.48 -4.92
C SER A 246 -22.52 -10.90 -3.50
N PHE A 247 -21.88 -10.31 -2.48
CA PHE A 247 -22.22 -10.56 -1.08
C PHE A 247 -23.54 -9.88 -0.68
N ILE A 248 -23.80 -8.66 -1.16
CA ILE A 248 -25.03 -7.90 -0.86
C ILE A 248 -26.23 -8.42 -1.65
N GLU A 249 -26.02 -9.01 -2.84
CA GLU A 249 -27.09 -9.63 -3.64
C GLU A 249 -27.62 -10.95 -3.05
N LYS A 250 -26.92 -11.56 -2.09
CA LYS A 250 -27.29 -12.83 -1.42
C LYS A 250 -28.12 -12.58 -0.16
#